data_AF-A0A426G5J9-F1
#
_entry.id   AF-A0A426G5J9-F1
#
_cell.length_a   1.000
_cell.length_b   1.000
_cell.length_c   1.000
_cell.angle_alpha   90.00
_cell.angle_beta   90.00
_cell.angle_gamma   90.00
#
_symmetry.space_group_name_H-M   'P 1'
#
loop_
_entity.id
_entity.type
_entity.pdbx_description
1 polymer ?
#
loop_
_entity_poly.entity_id
_entity_poly.type
_entity_poly.pdbx_seq_one_letter_code
_entity_poly.pdbx_strand_id
1 'polypeptide(L)'
;MRRLRQLVCCFIAVICVLSLPSLSLQAQDSFDVQVHIPLPDGIDASQVSTGLEAWYIAAEEPASSGQLADTLYEKSRSELTQHYGEPISSQALTSDGQASFQGLAKGWYYVRQVGTPTSLEVVPFLMKVDGSVAQIEAKVRRPSKETGSKTFLKVSTSTAPLSGAEFVVLEEVNGELKEVTIDGNSYHVTSGSDGRFQVGSLPYGRYYLKEVQAPTGYLLSHDTIPFEISSDSHVSEIVKIKNKPITPPGIEIPYTGNAVVIAVLSLGIILFLLGYRLVTYTKR
;
A
#
# COMPACT_ATOMS: atom_id res chain seq x y z
N MET A 1 0.71 84.29 -6.12
CA MET A 1 1.35 83.44 -7.15
C MET A 1 0.91 82.02 -6.90
N ARG A 2 -0.02 81.53 -7.74
CA ARG A 2 0.27 80.44 -8.69
C ARG A 2 0.58 79.13 -7.96
N ARG A 3 -0.43 78.28 -7.81
CA ARG A 3 -0.77 77.22 -8.78
C ARG A 3 0.26 76.08 -8.77
N LEU A 4 -0.30 74.87 -8.76
CA LEU A 4 0.25 73.68 -9.40
C LEU A 4 1.36 72.93 -8.63
N ARG A 5 0.95 71.89 -7.91
CA ARG A 5 1.07 70.49 -8.37
C ARG A 5 0.19 69.63 -7.44
N GLN A 6 -1.04 69.34 -7.83
CA GLN A 6 -1.46 68.22 -8.68
C GLN A 6 -1.51 66.88 -7.95
N LEU A 7 -2.72 66.29 -8.00
CA LEU A 7 -3.11 64.89 -7.76
C LEU A 7 -3.02 64.44 -6.28
N VAL A 8 -4.09 64.04 -5.59
CA VAL A 8 -5.28 63.30 -6.02
C VAL A 8 -6.49 63.70 -5.14
N CYS A 9 -7.50 64.30 -5.78
CA CYS A 9 -8.86 64.39 -5.25
C CYS A 9 -9.59 63.05 -5.43
N CYS A 10 -10.49 62.75 -4.49
CA CYS A 10 -11.76 62.06 -4.67
C CYS A 10 -11.78 60.73 -5.41
N PHE A 11 -12.00 59.64 -4.68
CA PHE A 11 -13.08 58.66 -4.95
C PHE A 11 -13.42 58.05 -3.58
N ILE A 12 -14.45 58.56 -2.91
CA ILE A 12 -15.81 58.03 -2.94
C ILE A 12 -15.96 56.83 -2.00
N ALA A 13 -16.87 57.02 -1.04
CA ALA A 13 -17.48 56.01 -0.20
C ALA A 13 -17.92 54.79 -1.01
N VAL A 14 -18.13 53.67 -0.31
CA VAL A 14 -18.59 52.38 -0.83
C VAL A 14 -17.43 51.51 -1.35
N ILE A 15 -16.92 50.64 -0.48
CA ILE A 15 -16.66 49.23 -0.78
C ILE A 15 -16.66 48.47 0.56
N CYS A 16 -17.70 47.66 0.70
CA CYS A 16 -17.70 46.42 1.47
C CYS A 16 -17.62 46.50 3.00
N VAL A 17 -18.80 46.77 3.58
CA VAL A 17 -19.44 45.74 4.43
C VAL A 17 -19.54 44.45 3.60
N LEU A 18 -18.42 43.76 3.40
CA LEU A 18 -18.48 42.33 3.20
C LEU A 18 -18.43 41.81 4.62
N SER A 19 -19.58 41.35 5.07
CA SER A 19 -19.66 40.10 5.79
C SER A 19 -18.42 39.27 5.48
N LEU A 20 -17.41 39.32 6.36
CA LEU A 20 -16.68 38.11 6.62
C LEU A 20 -17.81 37.14 6.96
N PRO A 21 -18.09 36.10 6.16
CA PRO A 21 -18.71 34.97 6.80
C PRO A 21 -17.76 34.74 7.97
N SER A 22 -18.28 34.86 9.19
CA SER A 22 -17.70 34.06 10.25
C SER A 22 -17.47 32.73 9.56
N LEU A 23 -16.20 32.33 9.41
CA LEU A 23 -15.92 30.92 9.31
C LEU A 23 -16.44 30.38 10.63
N SER A 24 -17.76 30.17 10.71
CA SER A 24 -18.30 29.02 11.35
C SER A 24 -17.48 27.92 10.73
N LEU A 25 -16.49 27.48 11.49
CA LEU A 25 -16.04 26.11 11.46
C LEU A 25 -17.36 25.33 11.53
N GLN A 26 -17.96 25.03 10.37
CA GLN A 26 -19.10 24.15 10.32
C GLN A 26 -18.55 22.90 10.96
N ALA A 27 -19.04 22.57 12.15
CA ALA A 27 -18.76 21.29 12.75
C ALA A 27 -19.09 20.28 11.65
N GLN A 28 -18.05 19.66 11.08
CA GLN A 28 -18.25 18.55 10.17
C GLN A 28 -19.09 17.57 10.99
N ASP A 29 -20.32 17.30 10.55
CA ASP A 29 -21.20 16.38 11.28
C ASP A 29 -20.39 15.12 11.57
N SER A 30 -20.18 14.84 12.84
CA SER A 30 -19.39 13.71 13.32
C SER A 30 -20.32 12.69 13.93
N PHE A 31 -20.14 11.44 13.57
CA PHE A 31 -21.03 10.33 13.91
C PHE A 31 -20.27 9.30 14.73
N ASP A 32 -20.96 8.78 15.73
CA ASP A 32 -20.52 7.62 16.48
C ASP A 32 -21.22 6.40 15.90
N VAL A 33 -20.45 5.33 15.65
CA VAL A 33 -20.97 4.09 15.07
C VAL A 33 -20.56 2.93 15.93
N GLN A 34 -21.53 2.09 16.29
CA GLN A 34 -21.27 0.84 16.99
C GLN A 34 -21.15 -0.32 15.99
N VAL A 35 -20.18 -1.19 16.23
CA VAL A 35 -20.00 -2.45 15.51
C VAL A 35 -20.20 -3.58 16.51
N HIS A 36 -21.25 -4.35 16.31
CA HIS A 36 -21.53 -5.56 17.06
C HIS A 36 -20.79 -6.73 16.43
N ILE A 37 -19.89 -7.33 17.20
CA ILE A 37 -19.12 -8.50 16.83
C ILE A 37 -19.76 -9.70 17.54
N PRO A 38 -20.48 -10.58 16.81
CA PRO A 38 -21.15 -11.70 17.43
C PRO A 38 -20.14 -12.64 18.07
N LEU A 39 -20.28 -12.86 19.38
CA LEU A 39 -19.42 -13.76 20.17
C LEU A 39 -20.06 -15.15 20.25
N PRO A 40 -19.46 -16.19 19.65
CA PRO A 40 -19.96 -17.56 19.79
C PRO A 40 -19.77 -18.10 21.21
N ASP A 41 -20.53 -19.14 21.58
CA ASP A 41 -20.38 -19.81 22.87
C ASP A 41 -18.92 -20.19 23.17
N GLY A 42 -18.49 -19.87 24.40
CA GLY A 42 -17.15 -20.15 24.89
C GLY A 42 -16.06 -19.20 24.37
N ILE A 43 -16.43 -18.12 23.68
CA ILE A 43 -15.52 -17.05 23.26
C ILE A 43 -15.91 -15.77 23.99
N ASP A 44 -14.96 -15.20 24.73
CA ASP A 44 -15.14 -13.89 25.36
C ASP A 44 -14.46 -12.77 24.55
N ALA A 45 -14.82 -11.52 24.85
CA ALA A 45 -14.29 -10.34 24.15
C ALA A 45 -12.75 -10.22 24.19
N SER A 46 -12.09 -10.76 25.22
CA SER A 46 -10.63 -10.74 25.32
C SER A 46 -9.94 -11.67 24.33
N GLN A 47 -10.68 -12.60 23.73
CA GLN A 47 -10.18 -13.59 22.77
C GLN A 47 -10.47 -13.24 21.30
N VAL A 48 -11.09 -12.08 21.04
CA VAL A 48 -11.52 -11.70 19.69
C VAL A 48 -10.50 -10.78 19.01
N SER A 49 -9.99 -9.73 19.66
CA SER A 49 -8.85 -8.92 19.18
C SER A 49 -8.56 -7.76 20.13
N THR A 50 -7.55 -6.93 19.82
CA THR A 50 -7.28 -5.66 20.51
C THR A 50 -8.08 -4.45 19.99
N GLY A 51 -8.91 -4.61 18.96
CA GLY A 51 -9.75 -3.55 18.38
C GLY A 51 -9.98 -3.65 16.87
N LEU A 52 -10.74 -2.68 16.34
CA LEU A 52 -10.97 -2.46 14.91
C LEU A 52 -10.33 -1.13 14.48
N GLU A 53 -9.90 -1.03 13.23
CA GLU A 53 -9.46 0.21 12.59
C GLU A 53 -10.33 0.52 11.36
N ALA A 54 -10.65 1.79 11.18
CA ALA A 54 -11.45 2.30 10.07
C ALA A 54 -10.70 3.37 9.27
N TRP A 55 -10.42 3.10 7.99
CA TRP A 55 -9.84 4.08 7.05
C TRP A 55 -10.96 4.75 6.26
N TYR A 56 -10.95 6.09 6.17
CA TYR A 56 -11.86 6.82 5.30
C TYR A 56 -11.43 6.63 3.84
N ILE A 57 -12.27 5.96 3.04
CA ILE A 57 -11.92 5.59 1.65
C ILE A 57 -12.56 6.49 0.59
N ALA A 58 -13.76 7.01 0.83
CA ALA A 58 -14.47 7.84 -0.15
C ALA A 58 -15.66 8.59 0.49
N ALA A 59 -16.04 9.73 -0.11
CA ALA A 59 -17.27 10.44 0.29
C ALA A 59 -18.53 9.75 -0.28
N GLU A 60 -18.43 9.23 -1.49
CA GLU A 60 -19.51 8.52 -2.20
C GLU A 60 -19.23 7.02 -2.26
N GLU A 61 -20.22 6.23 -2.68
CA GLU A 61 -20.04 4.79 -2.78
C GLU A 61 -18.90 4.43 -3.75
N PRO A 62 -17.91 3.63 -3.30
CA PRO A 62 -16.83 3.21 -4.17
C PRO A 62 -17.35 2.32 -5.30
N ALA A 63 -16.82 2.54 -6.51
CA ALA A 63 -17.07 1.61 -7.61
C ALA A 63 -16.61 0.19 -7.24
N SER A 64 -17.44 -0.81 -7.51
CA SER A 64 -17.17 -2.22 -7.16
C SER A 64 -17.01 -2.46 -5.65
N SER A 65 -17.83 -1.78 -4.83
CA SER A 65 -17.87 -1.92 -3.36
C SER A 65 -17.83 -3.38 -2.87
N GLY A 66 -18.47 -4.31 -3.60
CA GLY A 66 -18.48 -5.74 -3.29
C GLY A 66 -17.13 -6.48 -3.35
N GLN A 67 -16.14 -5.98 -4.09
CA GLN A 67 -14.79 -6.57 -4.19
C GLN A 67 -13.70 -5.68 -3.58
N LEU A 68 -14.04 -4.43 -3.27
CA LEU A 68 -13.08 -3.47 -2.74
C LEU A 68 -12.57 -3.89 -1.36
N ALA A 69 -13.42 -4.43 -0.49
CA ALA A 69 -12.99 -4.91 0.83
C ALA A 69 -11.88 -5.97 0.72
N ASP A 70 -12.02 -6.94 -0.19
CA ASP A 70 -11.01 -7.98 -0.42
C ASP A 70 -9.72 -7.40 -1.03
N THR A 71 -9.86 -6.46 -1.96
CA THR A 71 -8.70 -5.78 -2.56
C THR A 71 -7.92 -4.96 -1.53
N LEU A 72 -8.62 -4.29 -0.61
CA LEU A 72 -8.01 -3.54 0.48
C LEU A 72 -7.48 -4.46 1.57
N TYR A 73 -8.09 -5.64 1.74
CA TYR A 73 -7.59 -6.66 2.64
C TYR A 73 -6.16 -7.05 2.26
N GLU A 74 -5.82 -7.28 1.00
CA GLU A 74 -4.45 -7.63 0.59
C GLU A 74 -3.37 -6.59 0.97
N LYS A 75 -3.74 -5.35 1.28
CA LYS A 75 -2.80 -4.29 1.65
C LYS A 75 -2.34 -4.39 3.11
N SER A 76 -1.08 -4.07 3.35
CA SER A 76 -0.55 -3.87 4.70
C SER A 76 -1.15 -2.62 5.37
N ARG A 77 -1.06 -2.56 6.70
CA ARG A 77 -1.45 -1.36 7.46
C ARG A 77 -0.78 -0.10 6.91
N SER A 78 0.53 -0.18 6.68
CA SER A 78 1.34 0.95 6.19
C SER A 78 0.89 1.43 4.81
N GLU A 79 0.54 0.53 3.90
CA GLU A 79 0.06 0.90 2.56
C GLU A 79 -1.31 1.56 2.62
N LEU A 80 -2.21 1.06 3.47
CA LEU A 80 -3.51 1.68 3.71
C LEU A 80 -3.35 3.08 4.29
N THR A 81 -2.52 3.23 5.31
CA THR A 81 -2.26 4.53 5.94
C THR A 81 -1.59 5.52 4.98
N GLN A 82 -0.67 5.06 4.14
CA GLN A 82 -0.04 5.90 3.12
C GLN A 82 -1.05 6.43 2.09
N HIS A 83 -2.06 5.63 1.74
CA HIS A 83 -3.02 5.99 0.70
C HIS A 83 -4.26 6.74 1.23
N TYR A 84 -4.76 6.36 2.39
CA TYR A 84 -6.03 6.85 2.96
C TYR A 84 -5.84 7.72 4.22
N GLY A 85 -4.61 7.87 4.71
CA GLY A 85 -4.31 8.56 5.96
C GLY A 85 -4.47 7.68 7.19
N GLU A 86 -4.30 8.27 8.37
CA GLU A 86 -4.39 7.53 9.64
C GLU A 86 -5.80 6.94 9.83
N PRO A 87 -5.89 5.66 10.25
CA PRO A 87 -7.18 5.08 10.60
C PRO A 87 -7.70 5.68 11.90
N ILE A 88 -9.02 5.59 12.06
CA ILE A 88 -9.69 5.81 13.33
C ILE A 88 -9.81 4.46 14.03
N SER A 89 -9.23 4.33 15.22
CA SER A 89 -9.35 3.11 16.03
C SER A 89 -10.68 3.09 16.78
N SER A 90 -11.25 1.89 16.92
CA SER A 90 -12.39 1.68 17.81
C SER A 90 -11.96 1.80 19.27
N GLN A 91 -12.92 2.08 20.13
CA GLN A 91 -12.79 1.77 21.56
C GLN A 91 -12.61 0.26 21.76
N ALA A 92 -12.12 -0.11 22.94
CA ALA A 92 -11.97 -1.51 23.34
C ALA A 92 -13.32 -2.23 23.27
N LEU A 93 -13.28 -3.51 22.86
CA LEU A 93 -14.45 -4.35 22.76
C LEU A 93 -15.08 -4.55 24.15
N THR A 94 -16.38 -4.30 24.28
CA THR A 94 -17.11 -4.60 25.52
C THR A 94 -17.29 -6.11 25.69
N SER A 95 -17.66 -6.55 26.90
CA SER A 95 -18.02 -7.95 27.17
C SER A 95 -19.10 -8.51 26.25
N ASP A 96 -19.95 -7.63 25.73
CA ASP A 96 -21.10 -7.98 24.90
C ASP A 96 -20.75 -7.89 23.40
N GLY A 97 -19.46 -7.79 23.06
CA GLY A 97 -18.99 -7.76 21.68
C GLY A 97 -19.21 -6.43 20.97
N GLN A 98 -19.35 -5.30 21.68
CA GLN A 98 -19.54 -3.99 21.05
C GLN A 98 -18.24 -3.22 20.93
N ALA A 99 -17.88 -2.82 19.71
CA ALA A 99 -16.77 -1.91 19.43
C ALA A 99 -17.32 -0.58 18.89
N SER A 100 -16.91 0.54 19.47
CA SER A 100 -17.45 1.87 19.10
C SER A 100 -16.40 2.72 18.41
N PHE A 101 -16.74 3.26 17.24
CA PHE A 101 -15.99 4.34 16.61
C PHE A 101 -16.63 5.68 16.96
N GLN A 102 -15.80 6.69 17.22
CA GLN A 102 -16.24 8.05 17.53
C GLN A 102 -15.70 9.03 16.52
N GLY A 103 -16.47 10.09 16.26
CA GLY A 103 -15.99 11.21 15.46
C GLY A 103 -15.87 10.93 13.95
N LEU A 104 -16.62 9.96 13.41
CA LEU A 104 -16.57 9.63 11.99
C LEU A 104 -17.29 10.69 11.16
N ALA A 105 -16.66 11.24 10.12
CA ALA A 105 -17.35 12.06 9.12
C ALA A 105 -18.25 11.21 8.22
N LYS A 106 -19.23 11.82 7.55
CA LYS A 106 -20.03 11.15 6.50
C LYS A 106 -19.13 10.62 5.38
N GLY A 107 -19.37 9.39 4.95
CA GLY A 107 -18.66 8.75 3.87
C GLY A 107 -18.55 7.24 4.06
N TRP A 108 -17.62 6.64 3.32
CA TRP A 108 -17.35 5.22 3.33
C TRP A 108 -16.02 4.94 3.99
N TYR A 109 -16.01 3.88 4.81
CA TYR A 109 -14.86 3.42 5.54
C TYR A 109 -14.57 1.96 5.20
N TYR A 110 -13.29 1.63 5.10
CA TYR A 110 -12.82 0.26 5.14
C TYR A 110 -12.48 -0.10 6.58
N VAL A 111 -13.15 -1.11 7.12
CA VAL A 111 -12.99 -1.56 8.50
C VAL A 111 -12.31 -2.92 8.50
N ARG A 112 -11.23 -3.06 9.28
CA ARG A 112 -10.57 -4.34 9.52
C ARG A 112 -10.14 -4.48 10.97
N GLN A 113 -10.01 -5.73 11.39
CA GLN A 113 -9.43 -6.09 12.68
C GLN A 113 -7.96 -5.71 12.74
N VAL A 114 -7.53 -5.29 13.94
CA VAL A 114 -6.12 -5.09 14.29
C VAL A 114 -5.62 -6.27 15.10
N GLY A 115 -4.43 -6.76 14.74
CA GLY A 115 -3.74 -7.84 15.44
C GLY A 115 -4.15 -9.25 14.99
N THR A 116 -3.31 -10.23 15.31
CA THR A 116 -3.57 -11.64 15.03
C THR A 116 -4.76 -12.12 15.88
N PRO A 117 -5.84 -12.63 15.26
CA PRO A 117 -6.96 -13.20 16.02
C PRO A 117 -6.49 -14.43 16.79
N THR A 118 -6.80 -14.49 18.10
CA THR A 118 -6.44 -15.65 18.93
C THR A 118 -7.49 -16.77 18.84
N SER A 119 -8.75 -16.43 18.56
CA SER A 119 -9.84 -17.42 18.51
C SER A 119 -11.04 -17.05 17.61
N LEU A 120 -11.18 -15.77 17.27
CA LEU A 120 -12.24 -15.24 16.40
C LEU A 120 -11.68 -14.08 15.58
N GLU A 121 -11.94 -14.08 14.28
CA GLU A 121 -11.52 -13.06 13.33
C GLU A 121 -12.74 -12.34 12.78
N VAL A 122 -12.69 -11.02 12.77
CA VAL A 122 -13.68 -10.17 12.11
C VAL A 122 -13.32 -10.08 10.63
N VAL A 123 -14.23 -10.56 9.79
CA VAL A 123 -14.11 -10.43 8.33
C VAL A 123 -14.13 -8.94 7.99
N PRO A 124 -13.15 -8.41 7.25
CA PRO A 124 -13.11 -7.00 6.88
C PRO A 124 -14.34 -6.61 6.06
N PHE A 125 -14.79 -5.36 6.19
CA PHE A 125 -16.00 -4.90 5.52
C PHE A 125 -15.96 -3.41 5.20
N LEU A 126 -16.85 -2.99 4.31
CA LEU A 126 -17.11 -1.58 4.07
C LEU A 126 -18.26 -1.09 4.95
N MET A 127 -18.07 0.08 5.54
CA MET A 127 -19.03 0.74 6.39
C MET A 127 -19.41 2.09 5.78
N LYS A 128 -20.71 2.33 5.59
CA LYS A 128 -21.25 3.63 5.20
C LYS A 128 -21.68 4.41 6.45
N VAL A 129 -21.20 5.63 6.57
CA VAL A 129 -21.58 6.60 7.61
C VAL A 129 -22.37 7.71 6.94
N ASP A 130 -23.69 7.76 7.15
CA ASP A 130 -24.57 8.80 6.60
C ASP A 130 -25.47 9.47 7.63
N GLY A 131 -25.32 9.09 8.91
CA GLY A 131 -26.14 9.56 10.03
C GLY A 131 -27.37 8.71 10.35
N SER A 132 -27.67 7.68 9.55
CA SER A 132 -28.76 6.73 9.83
C SER A 132 -28.28 5.44 10.49
N VAL A 133 -26.99 5.13 10.38
CA VAL A 133 -26.39 3.89 10.87
C VAL A 133 -25.88 4.08 12.29
N ALA A 134 -26.61 3.54 13.27
CA ALA A 134 -26.20 3.53 14.68
C ALA A 134 -25.42 2.27 15.05
N GLN A 135 -25.71 1.14 14.40
CA GLN A 135 -25.13 -0.15 14.70
C GLN A 135 -24.96 -1.01 13.44
N ILE A 136 -23.81 -1.66 13.31
CA ILE A 136 -23.47 -2.59 12.22
C ILE A 136 -23.17 -3.95 12.83
N GLU A 137 -23.67 -5.02 12.23
CA GLU A 137 -23.31 -6.38 12.62
C GLU A 137 -22.15 -6.87 11.75
N ALA A 138 -21.03 -7.17 12.39
CA ALA A 138 -19.84 -7.67 11.72
C ALA A 138 -19.96 -9.18 11.45
N LYS A 139 -19.42 -9.63 10.31
CA LYS A 139 -19.23 -11.05 10.06
C LYS A 139 -17.97 -11.54 10.75
N VAL A 140 -18.04 -12.70 11.38
CA VAL A 140 -16.90 -13.33 12.05
C VAL A 140 -16.61 -14.70 11.49
N ARG A 141 -15.35 -15.12 11.54
CA ARG A 141 -14.90 -16.49 11.29
C ARG A 141 -13.96 -16.93 12.41
N ARG A 142 -13.93 -18.22 12.74
CA ARG A 142 -12.90 -18.73 13.66
C ARG A 142 -11.60 -18.93 12.86
N PRO A 143 -10.44 -18.45 13.33
CA PRO A 143 -9.15 -18.84 12.79
C PRO A 143 -9.07 -20.36 12.80
N SER A 144 -8.65 -20.97 11.70
CA SER A 144 -8.59 -22.42 11.61
C SER A 144 -7.52 -22.96 12.56
N LYS A 145 -7.84 -24.03 13.30
CA LYS A 145 -6.81 -24.83 13.99
C LYS A 145 -5.97 -25.64 13.01
N GLU A 146 -6.39 -25.71 11.75
CA GLU A 146 -5.61 -26.34 10.69
C GLU A 146 -4.40 -25.48 10.37
N THR A 147 -3.27 -26.15 10.19
CA THR A 147 -2.04 -25.54 9.72
C THR A 147 -1.91 -25.75 8.22
N GLY A 148 -1.38 -24.75 7.53
CA GLY A 148 -1.10 -24.84 6.10
C GLY A 148 0.34 -24.51 5.77
N SER A 149 0.59 -24.42 4.47
CA SER A 149 1.87 -23.93 3.94
C SER A 149 1.64 -23.17 2.64
N LYS A 150 2.59 -22.29 2.32
CA LYS A 150 2.63 -21.53 1.07
C LYS A 150 4.03 -21.56 0.48
N THR A 151 4.07 -21.78 -0.84
CA THR A 151 5.34 -21.86 -1.59
C THR A 151 5.60 -20.58 -2.35
N PHE A 152 6.85 -20.13 -2.32
CA PHE A 152 7.32 -18.91 -2.97
C PHE A 152 8.46 -19.22 -3.94
N LEU A 153 8.68 -18.32 -4.89
CA LEU A 153 9.80 -18.38 -5.83
C LEU A 153 10.55 -17.05 -5.84
N LYS A 154 11.78 -17.06 -5.35
CA LYS A 154 12.71 -15.96 -5.43
C LYS A 154 13.31 -15.88 -6.82
N VAL A 155 13.17 -14.72 -7.47
CA VAL A 155 13.70 -14.47 -8.82
C VAL A 155 14.40 -13.12 -8.94
N SER A 156 15.17 -12.94 -10.00
CA SER A 156 15.67 -11.65 -10.48
C SER A 156 14.55 -10.86 -11.17
N THR A 157 14.80 -9.58 -11.48
CA THR A 157 13.95 -8.80 -12.39
C THR A 157 13.81 -9.42 -13.78
N SER A 158 14.80 -10.21 -14.23
CA SER A 158 14.79 -10.99 -15.48
C SER A 158 14.21 -12.41 -15.33
N THR A 159 13.59 -12.72 -14.18
CA THR A 159 12.91 -13.99 -13.85
C THR A 159 13.79 -15.21 -13.58
N ALA A 160 15.12 -15.06 -13.56
CA ALA A 160 16.02 -16.15 -13.18
C ALA A 160 15.88 -16.46 -11.67
N PRO A 161 15.86 -17.74 -11.26
CA PRO A 161 15.75 -18.11 -9.85
C PRO A 161 16.98 -17.68 -9.04
N LEU A 162 16.78 -17.30 -7.78
CA LEU A 162 17.86 -16.83 -6.90
C LEU A 162 17.90 -17.61 -5.59
N SER A 163 19.07 -18.17 -5.27
CA SER A 163 19.34 -18.87 -4.01
C SER A 163 19.94 -17.94 -2.96
N GLY A 164 19.74 -18.26 -1.69
CA GLY A 164 20.38 -17.59 -0.56
C GLY A 164 19.71 -16.29 -0.11
N ALA A 165 18.51 -15.98 -0.62
CA ALA A 165 17.67 -14.95 0.00
C ALA A 165 17.12 -15.50 1.31
N GLU A 166 17.29 -14.78 2.41
CA GLU A 166 16.73 -15.13 3.71
C GLU A 166 15.59 -14.19 4.05
N PHE A 167 14.48 -14.76 4.51
CA PHE A 167 13.29 -14.04 4.93
C PHE A 167 12.94 -14.40 6.37
N VAL A 168 12.56 -13.39 7.14
CA VAL A 168 11.84 -13.59 8.39
C VAL A 168 10.33 -13.56 8.12
N VAL A 169 9.60 -14.46 8.78
CA VAL A 169 8.14 -14.51 8.74
C VAL A 169 7.60 -13.61 9.85
N LEU A 170 6.70 -12.71 9.50
CA LEU A 170 6.09 -11.75 10.41
C LEU A 170 4.57 -11.98 10.49
N GLU A 171 3.99 -11.64 11.63
CA GLU A 171 2.55 -11.50 11.86
C GLU A 171 2.24 -10.08 12.33
N GLU A 172 1.02 -9.58 12.09
CA GLU A 172 0.59 -8.28 12.60
C GLU A 172 -0.03 -8.48 13.99
N VAL A 173 0.63 -8.02 15.05
CA VAL A 173 0.16 -8.09 16.43
C VAL A 173 -0.03 -6.67 16.93
N ASN A 174 -1.29 -6.29 17.22
CA ASN A 174 -1.67 -4.95 17.69
C ASN A 174 -1.25 -3.82 16.72
N GLY A 175 -1.33 -4.07 15.41
CA GLY A 175 -1.00 -3.08 14.37
C GLY A 175 0.50 -2.96 14.08
N GLU A 176 1.34 -3.72 14.79
CA GLU A 176 2.77 -3.80 14.57
C GLU A 176 3.16 -5.15 13.96
N LEU A 177 4.10 -5.15 13.03
CA LEU A 177 4.66 -6.39 12.51
C LEU A 177 5.67 -6.97 13.49
N LYS A 178 5.43 -8.21 13.94
CA LYS A 178 6.29 -8.95 14.87
C LYS A 178 6.75 -10.26 14.23
N GLU A 179 7.92 -10.74 14.62
CA GLU A 179 8.47 -12.00 14.12
C GLU A 179 7.68 -13.18 14.68
N VAL A 180 7.23 -14.06 13.78
CA VAL A 180 6.65 -15.35 14.17
C VAL A 180 7.74 -16.17 14.85
N THR A 181 7.43 -16.74 16.00
CA THR A 181 8.36 -17.55 16.78
C THR A 181 7.92 -19.02 16.78
N ILE A 182 8.80 -19.93 16.39
CA ILE A 182 8.59 -21.39 16.46
C ILE A 182 9.60 -21.95 17.46
N ASP A 183 9.11 -22.69 18.47
CA ASP A 183 9.95 -23.29 19.53
C ASP A 183 10.92 -22.30 20.21
N GLY A 184 10.48 -21.04 20.35
CA GLY A 184 11.26 -19.97 20.97
C GLY A 184 12.27 -19.27 20.06
N ASN A 185 12.33 -19.59 18.76
CA ASN A 185 13.21 -18.95 17.78
C ASN A 185 12.41 -18.23 16.69
N SER A 186 12.94 -17.10 16.20
CA SER A 186 12.37 -16.39 15.05
C SER A 186 12.30 -17.32 13.83
N TYR A 187 11.16 -17.32 13.15
CA TYR A 187 10.91 -18.20 12.02
C TYR A 187 11.50 -17.62 10.73
N HIS A 188 12.60 -18.20 10.29
CA HIS A 188 13.31 -17.82 9.08
C HIS A 188 13.19 -18.90 8.00
N VAL A 189 13.17 -18.47 6.74
CA VAL A 189 13.18 -19.34 5.56
C VAL A 189 14.18 -18.81 4.53
N THR A 190 14.84 -19.72 3.82
CA THR A 190 15.88 -19.36 2.83
C THR A 190 15.55 -19.95 1.46
N SER A 191 15.76 -19.17 0.40
CA SER A 191 15.57 -19.66 -0.97
C SER A 191 16.63 -20.69 -1.38
N GLY A 192 16.17 -21.85 -1.81
CA GLY A 192 17.00 -22.94 -2.32
C GLY A 192 17.66 -22.63 -3.66
N SER A 193 18.40 -23.59 -4.20
CA SER A 193 19.14 -23.46 -5.47
C SER A 193 18.25 -23.18 -6.68
N ASP A 194 17.00 -23.63 -6.64
CA ASP A 194 15.96 -23.37 -7.65
C ASP A 194 15.14 -22.11 -7.36
N GLY A 195 15.56 -21.33 -6.36
CA GLY A 195 14.90 -20.12 -5.88
C GLY A 195 13.65 -20.38 -5.04
N ARG A 196 13.26 -21.64 -4.80
CA ARG A 196 12.04 -21.96 -4.06
C ARG A 196 12.29 -21.96 -2.56
N PHE A 197 11.26 -21.59 -1.82
CA PHE A 197 11.17 -21.81 -0.39
C PHE A 197 9.70 -21.94 0.02
N GLN A 198 9.46 -22.53 1.18
CA GLN A 198 8.13 -22.75 1.72
C GLN A 198 8.06 -22.18 3.13
N VAL A 199 6.97 -21.45 3.40
CA VAL A 199 6.55 -21.11 4.76
C VAL A 199 5.43 -22.07 5.12
N GLY A 200 5.52 -22.78 6.25
CA GLY A 200 4.57 -23.84 6.54
C GLY A 200 4.48 -24.22 8.01
N SER A 201 3.55 -25.14 8.28
CA SER A 201 3.17 -25.56 9.64
C SER A 201 2.68 -24.40 10.50
N LEU A 202 2.15 -23.35 9.86
CA LEU A 202 1.53 -22.21 10.52
C LEU A 202 0.01 -22.34 10.46
N PRO A 203 -0.72 -21.90 11.49
CA PRO A 203 -2.18 -21.79 11.44
C PRO A 203 -2.63 -20.99 10.22
N TYR A 204 -3.81 -21.32 9.68
CA TYR A 204 -4.40 -20.48 8.64
C TYR A 204 -4.56 -19.04 9.14
N GLY A 205 -4.21 -18.09 8.29
CA GLY A 205 -4.16 -16.69 8.66
C GLY A 205 -3.24 -15.90 7.75
N ARG A 206 -3.07 -14.62 8.10
CA ARG A 206 -2.25 -13.67 7.36
C ARG A 206 -0.90 -13.46 8.00
N TYR A 207 0.08 -13.38 7.13
CA TYR A 207 1.48 -13.23 7.47
C TYR A 207 2.17 -12.33 6.46
N TYR A 208 3.42 -12.01 6.76
CA TYR A 208 4.25 -11.20 5.90
C TYR A 208 5.66 -11.78 5.81
N LEU A 209 6.29 -11.61 4.65
CA LEU A 209 7.71 -11.89 4.48
C LEU A 209 8.48 -10.57 4.45
N LYS A 210 9.56 -10.50 5.22
CA LYS A 210 10.56 -9.43 5.14
C LYS A 210 11.91 -10.03 4.79
N GLU A 211 12.51 -9.56 3.71
CA GLU A 211 13.85 -10.00 3.32
C GLU A 211 14.86 -9.42 4.34
N VAL A 212 15.65 -10.31 4.96
CA VAL A 212 16.69 -9.94 5.93
C VAL A 212 18.09 -10.15 5.37
N GLN A 213 18.21 -11.01 4.36
CA GLN A 213 19.44 -11.20 3.60
C GLN A 213 19.12 -11.34 2.10
N ALA A 214 19.75 -10.51 1.28
CA ALA A 214 19.63 -10.60 -0.17
C ALA A 214 20.52 -11.72 -0.75
N PRO A 215 20.16 -12.32 -1.89
CA PRO A 215 21.07 -13.15 -2.67
C PRO A 215 22.36 -12.40 -3.03
N THR A 216 23.47 -13.13 -3.17
CA THR A 216 24.75 -12.55 -3.61
C THR A 216 24.60 -11.81 -4.94
N GLY A 217 25.04 -10.55 -4.98
CA GLY A 217 24.96 -9.70 -6.18
C GLY A 217 23.62 -8.97 -6.36
N TYR A 218 22.72 -9.00 -5.37
CA TYR A 218 21.42 -8.33 -5.42
C TYR A 218 21.26 -7.34 -4.26
N LEU A 219 20.41 -6.32 -4.49
CA LEU A 219 20.02 -5.37 -3.47
C LEU A 219 19.05 -6.01 -2.49
N LEU A 220 19.17 -5.68 -1.20
CA LEU A 220 18.21 -6.04 -0.16
C LEU A 220 16.90 -5.28 -0.39
N SER A 221 15.79 -6.01 -0.45
CA SER A 221 14.47 -5.41 -0.48
C SER A 221 14.08 -4.89 0.90
N HIS A 222 13.53 -3.68 0.95
CA HIS A 222 12.91 -3.13 2.17
C HIS A 222 11.39 -3.33 2.18
N ASP A 223 10.83 -3.88 1.10
CA ASP A 223 9.40 -4.12 0.96
C ASP A 223 8.99 -5.32 1.82
N THR A 224 7.80 -5.23 2.41
CA THR A 224 7.17 -6.31 3.15
C THR A 224 6.11 -6.96 2.27
N ILE A 225 6.10 -8.29 2.19
CA ILE A 225 5.30 -9.03 1.21
C ILE A 225 4.16 -9.76 1.95
N PRO A 226 2.91 -9.30 1.85
CA PRO A 226 1.78 -9.96 2.50
C PRO A 226 1.45 -11.30 1.84
N PHE A 227 0.99 -12.25 2.65
CA PHE A 227 0.41 -13.50 2.16
C PHE A 227 -0.58 -14.12 3.16
N GLU A 228 -1.55 -14.87 2.64
CA GLU A 228 -2.45 -15.70 3.44
C GLU A 228 -2.09 -17.19 3.31
N ILE A 229 -2.20 -17.92 4.42
CA ILE A 229 -2.26 -19.38 4.50
C ILE A 229 -3.71 -19.78 4.75
N SER A 230 -4.24 -20.66 3.92
CA SER A 230 -5.63 -21.15 3.90
C SER A 230 -5.66 -22.61 3.44
N SER A 231 -6.86 -23.22 3.42
CA SER A 231 -7.06 -24.58 2.90
C SER A 231 -6.52 -24.74 1.49
N ASP A 232 -6.63 -23.71 0.65
CA ASP A 232 -6.31 -23.78 -0.77
C ASP A 232 -4.88 -23.34 -1.08
N SER A 233 -4.11 -22.96 -0.05
CA SER A 233 -2.74 -22.42 -0.23
C SER A 233 -1.76 -23.41 -0.86
N HIS A 234 -2.00 -24.72 -0.70
CA HIS A 234 -1.19 -25.77 -1.31
C HIS A 234 -1.43 -25.94 -2.83
N VAL A 235 -2.55 -25.42 -3.36
CA VAL A 235 -2.91 -25.46 -4.79
C VAL A 235 -2.80 -24.08 -5.45
N SER A 236 -2.56 -23.03 -4.66
CA SER A 236 -2.45 -21.65 -5.11
C SER A 236 -1.21 -21.43 -5.99
N GLU A 237 -1.27 -20.44 -6.89
CA GLU A 237 -0.14 -20.06 -7.73
C GLU A 237 1.07 -19.63 -6.88
N ILE A 238 2.26 -20.06 -7.30
CA ILE A 238 3.51 -19.73 -6.62
C ILE A 238 3.77 -18.23 -6.72
N VAL A 239 3.86 -17.57 -5.57
CA VAL A 239 4.15 -16.13 -5.49
C VAL A 239 5.61 -15.88 -5.83
N LYS A 240 5.84 -15.01 -6.83
CA LYS A 240 7.19 -14.64 -7.29
C LYS A 240 7.70 -13.39 -6.57
N ILE A 241 8.87 -13.47 -5.96
CA ILE A 241 9.51 -12.37 -5.23
C ILE A 241 10.76 -11.91 -5.97
N LYS A 242 10.74 -10.70 -6.51
CA LYS A 242 11.79 -10.15 -7.39
C LYS A 242 12.85 -9.36 -6.61
N ASN A 243 14.14 -9.57 -6.90
CA ASN A 243 15.21 -8.64 -6.48
C ASN A 243 15.85 -7.95 -7.66
N LYS A 244 16.29 -6.71 -7.40
CA LYS A 244 17.07 -5.91 -8.32
C LYS A 244 18.55 -6.28 -8.18
N PRO A 245 19.27 -6.56 -9.29
CA PRO A 245 20.71 -6.82 -9.23
C PRO A 245 21.45 -5.56 -8.78
N ILE A 246 22.58 -5.72 -8.10
CA ILE A 246 23.53 -4.63 -7.87
C ILE A 246 24.12 -4.28 -9.24
N THR A 247 23.81 -3.11 -9.77
CA THR A 247 24.52 -2.58 -10.94
C THR A 247 25.96 -2.25 -10.54
N PRO A 248 26.98 -2.84 -11.19
CA PRO A 248 28.36 -2.41 -10.99
C PRO A 248 28.49 -0.92 -11.28
N PRO A 249 29.33 -0.16 -10.55
CA PRO A 249 29.62 1.23 -10.90
C PRO A 249 30.22 1.28 -12.32
N GLY A 250 29.45 1.84 -13.25
CA GLY A 250 29.91 2.32 -14.56
C GLY A 250 30.69 1.33 -15.42
N ILE A 251 30.02 0.39 -16.08
CA ILE A 251 30.41 0.14 -17.48
C ILE A 251 29.72 1.24 -18.28
N GLU A 252 30.45 2.31 -18.59
CA GLU A 252 30.05 3.19 -19.68
C GLU A 252 30.09 2.35 -20.97
N ILE A 253 28.95 1.78 -21.33
CA ILE A 253 28.76 1.29 -22.69
C ILE A 253 28.88 2.53 -23.58
N PRO A 254 29.83 2.61 -24.52
CA PRO A 254 29.90 3.76 -25.41
C PRO A 254 28.56 3.86 -26.15
N TYR A 255 27.85 4.96 -25.91
CA TYR A 255 26.60 5.28 -26.59
C TYR A 255 26.89 5.48 -28.09
N THR A 256 26.76 4.44 -28.92
CA THR A 256 26.92 4.54 -30.39
C THR A 256 25.65 5.02 -31.10
N GLY A 257 24.89 5.92 -30.46
CA GLY A 257 23.61 6.43 -30.97
C GLY A 257 23.36 7.90 -30.63
N ASN A 258 24.40 8.71 -30.43
CA ASN A 258 24.22 10.15 -30.20
C ASN A 258 23.91 10.87 -31.54
N ALA A 259 23.16 11.98 -31.44
CA ALA A 259 22.91 12.87 -32.58
C ALA A 259 24.20 13.38 -33.24
N VAL A 260 25.32 13.37 -32.51
CA VAL A 260 26.64 13.78 -33.01
C VAL A 260 27.16 12.84 -34.09
N VAL A 261 27.09 11.52 -33.92
CA VAL A 261 27.50 10.54 -34.95
C VAL A 261 26.60 10.66 -36.17
N ILE A 262 25.29 10.82 -35.99
CA ILE A 262 24.35 11.07 -37.09
C ILE A 262 24.70 12.38 -37.81
N ALA A 263 25.04 13.44 -37.08
CA ALA A 263 25.43 14.72 -37.66
C ALA A 263 26.76 14.64 -38.43
N VAL A 264 27.75 13.91 -37.92
CA VAL A 264 29.04 13.70 -38.60
C VAL A 264 28.86 12.87 -39.88
N LEU A 265 28.07 11.80 -39.84
CA LEU A 265 27.75 11.01 -41.03
C LEU A 265 26.99 11.83 -42.08
N SER A 266 26.00 12.62 -41.64
CA SER A 266 25.23 13.52 -42.51
C SER A 266 26.13 14.58 -43.15
N LEU A 267 27.03 15.18 -42.38
CA LEU A 267 28.01 16.15 -42.87
C LEU A 267 28.97 15.50 -43.88
N GLY A 268 29.42 14.28 -43.61
CA GLY A 268 30.26 13.51 -44.54
C GLY A 268 29.58 13.28 -45.88
N ILE A 269 28.30 12.89 -45.88
CA ILE A 269 27.51 12.70 -47.11
C ILE A 269 27.35 14.03 -47.86
N ILE A 270 27.07 15.13 -47.16
CA ILE A 270 26.91 16.46 -47.77
C ILE A 270 28.22 16.89 -48.45
N LEU A 271 29.36 16.76 -47.76
CA LEU A 271 30.67 17.11 -48.31
C LEU A 271 31.04 16.23 -49.51
N PHE A 272 30.72 14.93 -49.46
CA PHE A 272 30.93 14.03 -50.58
C PHE A 272 30.12 14.46 -51.81
N LEU A 273 28.83 14.78 -51.63
CA LEU A 273 27.97 15.24 -52.73
C LEU A 273 28.41 16.59 -53.30
N LEU A 274 28.87 17.52 -52.45
CA LEU A 274 29.44 18.79 -52.88
C LEU A 274 30.73 18.59 -53.69
N GLY A 275 31.64 17.74 -53.21
CA GLY A 275 32.86 17.38 -53.92
C GLY A 275 32.55 16.73 -55.27
N TYR A 276 31.62 15.77 -55.29
CA TYR A 276 31.15 15.13 -56.51
C TYR A 276 30.58 16.14 -57.51
N ARG A 277 29.76 17.10 -57.03
CA ARG A 277 29.19 18.15 -57.87
C ARG A 277 30.26 19.08 -58.43
N LEU A 278 31.26 19.47 -57.63
CA LEU A 278 32.36 20.33 -58.08
C LEU A 278 33.19 19.65 -59.19
N VAL A 279 33.55 18.38 -59.00
CA VAL A 279 34.31 17.60 -59.99
C VAL A 279 33.53 17.42 -61.29
N THR A 280 32.21 17.23 -61.20
CA THR A 280 31.36 17.04 -62.38
C THR A 280 30.97 18.34 -63.08
N TYR A 281 30.96 19.48 -62.37
CA TYR A 281 30.64 20.80 -62.93
C TYR A 281 31.73 21.36 -63.85
N THR A 282 33.01 21.03 -63.61
CA THR A 282 34.13 21.45 -64.46
C THR A 282 34.26 20.67 -65.79
N LYS A 283 33.34 19.73 -66.06
CA LYS A 283 33.31 18.92 -67.30
C LYS A 283 32.25 19.35 -68.32
N ARG A 284 31.75 20.59 -68.26
CA ARG A 284 30.90 21.20 -69.30
C ARG A 284 31.51 22.48 -69.85
#